data_AF-A0A941ZGI1-F1
#
_entry.id   AF-A0A941ZGI1-F1
#
_cell.length_a   1.000
_cell.length_b   1.000
_cell.length_c   1.000
_cell.angle_alpha   90.00
_cell.angle_beta   90.00
_cell.angle_gamma   90.00
#
_symmetry.space_group_name_H-M   'P 1'
#
loop_
_entity.id
_entity.type
_entity.pdbx_description
1 polymer ?
#
loop_
_entity_poly.entity_id
_entity_poly.type
_entity_poly.pdbx_seq_one_letter_code
_entity_poly.pdbx_strand_id
1 'polypeptide(L)'
;MLTQYSPDARNSGVTPAVMNKPTSIYLDLIRFLAAVTVFFVHANYDRFTGGLPVLWRLKDFGNDAVMVFFVLSGFVIAYVSDQKEKTLKDYFVSRFARLYSVAIPALILTVVLDHIGLRLDFDMYDGGWFQNDRPAWRLASNVLFVNELWFRSVRPFSNGPFWSLGYEFWYYVIFAVACYLKTPLKYLLVLALCVLIGPKILILMPVWLLGVLVYYIIKHRQVSEWAGWLMF
;
A
#
# COMPACT_ATOMS: atom_id res chain seq x y z
N MET A 1 -62.82 6.95 20.72
CA MET A 1 -61.97 5.78 20.96
C MET A 1 -60.77 5.91 20.01
N LEU A 2 -59.68 6.50 20.51
CA LEU A 2 -58.50 6.86 19.73
C LEU A 2 -57.58 5.64 19.63
N THR A 3 -57.42 5.10 18.42
CA THR A 3 -56.49 4.00 18.15
C THR A 3 -55.04 4.48 18.25
N GLN A 4 -54.26 3.67 18.94
CA GLN A 4 -52.95 3.95 19.49
C GLN A 4 -51.88 4.17 18.41
N TYR A 5 -51.11 5.24 18.60
CA TYR A 5 -49.81 5.50 18.01
C TYR A 5 -48.80 4.47 18.57
N SER A 6 -48.20 3.66 17.70
CA SER A 6 -47.06 2.79 18.03
C SER A 6 -45.77 3.47 17.56
N PRO A 7 -44.87 3.91 18.46
CA PRO A 7 -43.57 4.42 18.10
C PRO A 7 -42.52 3.34 18.32
N ASP A 8 -42.39 2.40 17.38
CA ASP A 8 -41.23 1.49 17.33
C ASP A 8 -40.55 1.56 15.95
N ALA A 9 -40.27 2.78 15.51
CA ALA A 9 -39.17 3.04 14.60
C ALA A 9 -37.98 3.48 15.46
N ARG A 10 -37.25 2.51 16.04
CA ARG A 10 -35.87 2.76 16.48
C ARG A 10 -35.08 3.13 15.24
N ASN A 11 -35.07 4.43 14.98
CA ASN A 11 -34.14 5.10 14.11
C ASN A 11 -32.75 4.83 14.68
N SER A 12 -32.16 3.68 14.35
CA SER A 12 -30.74 3.45 14.53
C SER A 12 -30.05 4.38 13.54
N GLY A 13 -29.97 5.66 13.92
CA GLY A 13 -29.19 6.71 13.31
C GLY A 13 -27.71 6.39 13.49
N VAL A 14 -27.31 5.22 13.00
CA VAL A 14 -25.93 4.87 12.75
C VAL A 14 -25.55 5.72 11.57
N THR A 15 -25.15 6.96 11.82
CA THR A 15 -24.29 7.67 10.88
C THR A 15 -23.12 6.72 10.65
N PRO A 16 -22.96 6.20 9.42
CA PRO A 16 -21.82 5.33 9.14
C PRO A 16 -20.58 6.14 9.51
N ALA A 17 -19.57 5.49 10.09
CA ALA A 17 -18.35 6.14 10.54
C ALA A 17 -17.69 6.85 9.36
N VAL A 18 -18.07 8.09 9.09
CA VAL A 18 -17.42 8.98 8.13
C VAL A 18 -16.07 9.24 8.75
N MET A 19 -15.00 8.97 8.01
CA MET A 19 -13.66 9.34 8.42
C MET A 19 -13.64 10.85 8.66
N ASN A 20 -13.63 11.24 9.93
CA ASN A 20 -13.62 12.65 10.31
C ASN A 20 -12.29 13.27 9.85
N LYS A 21 -12.31 14.57 9.53
CA LYS A 21 -11.10 15.30 9.08
C LYS A 21 -9.86 15.05 9.98
N PRO A 22 -9.97 15.03 11.33
CA PRO A 22 -8.82 14.75 12.19
C PRO A 22 -8.22 13.36 11.97
N THR A 23 -9.05 12.33 11.78
CA THR A 23 -8.59 10.97 11.49
C THR A 23 -7.85 10.92 10.15
N SER A 24 -8.35 11.58 9.11
CA SER A 24 -7.64 11.65 7.82
C SER A 24 -6.27 12.32 7.97
N ILE A 25 -6.21 13.46 8.67
CA ILE A 25 -4.97 14.19 8.92
C ILE A 25 -3.97 13.32 9.69
N TYR A 26 -4.44 12.58 10.70
CA TYR A 26 -3.59 11.66 11.47
C TYR A 26 -3.02 10.55 10.59
N LEU A 27 -3.84 9.93 9.73
CA LEU A 27 -3.35 8.90 8.80
C LEU A 27 -2.34 9.48 7.80
N ASP A 28 -2.53 10.71 7.34
CA ASP A 28 -1.60 11.39 6.43
C ASP A 28 -0.29 11.75 7.14
N LEU A 29 -0.35 12.16 8.40
CA LEU A 29 0.84 12.38 9.23
C LEU A 29 1.65 11.09 9.40
N ILE A 30 1.00 9.96 9.71
CA ILE A 30 1.71 8.67 9.82
C ILE A 30 2.37 8.29 8.49
N ARG A 31 1.67 8.45 7.35
CA ARG A 31 2.25 8.20 6.03
C ARG A 31 3.46 9.09 5.76
N PHE A 32 3.37 10.36 6.12
CA PHE A 32 4.47 11.30 5.97
C PHE A 32 5.68 10.89 6.81
N LEU A 33 5.48 10.55 8.09
CA LEU A 33 6.55 10.08 8.97
C LEU A 33 7.18 8.79 8.42
N ALA A 34 6.37 7.83 7.98
CA ALA A 34 6.86 6.60 7.35
C ALA A 34 7.66 6.89 6.07
N ALA A 35 7.21 7.82 5.22
CA ALA A 35 7.96 8.24 4.02
C ALA A 35 9.31 8.86 4.38
N VAL A 36 9.34 9.73 5.38
CA VAL A 36 10.57 10.37 5.88
C VAL A 36 11.54 9.32 6.44
N THR A 37 11.04 8.35 7.21
CA THR A 37 11.85 7.21 7.68
C THR A 37 12.45 6.44 6.50
N VAL A 38 11.64 6.04 5.51
CA VAL A 38 12.12 5.34 4.31
C VAL A 38 13.18 6.17 3.58
N PHE A 39 12.98 7.48 3.43
CA PHE A 39 13.94 8.38 2.80
C PHE A 39 15.30 8.38 3.52
N PHE A 40 15.32 8.61 4.83
CA PHE A 40 16.57 8.64 5.60
C PHE A 40 17.30 7.29 5.62
N VAL A 41 16.56 6.18 5.61
CA VAL A 41 17.15 4.84 5.50
C VAL A 41 17.91 4.66 4.20
N HIS A 42 17.31 5.05 3.07
CA HIS A 42 17.95 4.92 1.76
C HIS A 42 19.06 5.95 1.55
N ALA A 43 18.91 7.15 2.11
CA ALA A 43 19.96 8.17 2.10
C ALA A 43 21.19 7.72 2.90
N ASN A 44 21.02 6.87 3.92
CA ASN A 44 22.12 6.34 4.73
C ASN A 44 22.78 5.07 4.17
N TYR A 45 22.54 4.72 2.89
CA TYR A 45 23.31 3.64 2.28
C TYR A 45 24.78 4.04 2.16
N ASP A 46 25.67 3.07 2.30
CA ASP A 46 27.12 3.31 2.43
C ASP A 46 27.69 4.07 1.22
N ARG A 47 27.08 3.87 0.04
CA ARG A 47 27.38 4.59 -1.21
C ARG A 47 27.12 6.11 -1.18
N PHE A 48 26.31 6.61 -0.26
CA PHE A 48 25.96 8.03 -0.17
C PHE A 48 26.61 8.73 1.02
N THR A 49 26.67 8.07 2.18
CA THR A 49 27.14 8.69 3.43
C THR A 49 28.32 7.98 4.08
N GLY A 50 28.81 6.89 3.49
CA GLY A 50 29.81 6.03 4.14
C GLY A 50 29.27 5.25 5.35
N GLY A 51 27.94 5.20 5.52
CA GLY A 51 27.29 4.47 6.61
C GLY A 51 27.42 5.19 7.95
N LEU A 52 27.02 6.46 8.00
CA LEU A 52 27.12 7.31 9.20
C LEU A 52 26.70 6.55 10.48
N PRO A 53 27.57 6.48 11.51
CA PRO A 53 27.30 5.74 12.75
C PRO A 53 26.11 6.26 13.57
N VAL A 54 25.52 7.41 13.24
CA VAL A 54 24.33 7.90 13.95
C VAL A 54 23.03 7.33 13.36
N LEU A 55 23.09 6.79 12.13
CA LEU A 55 21.92 6.32 11.37
C LEU A 55 21.92 4.80 11.14
N TRP A 56 22.87 4.03 11.71
CA TRP A 56 22.91 2.57 11.52
C TRP A 56 21.64 1.88 12.02
N ARG A 57 21.06 2.35 13.14
CA ARG A 57 19.79 1.83 13.66
C ARG A 57 18.62 2.07 12.72
N LEU A 58 18.69 3.10 11.88
CA LEU A 58 17.63 3.38 10.92
C LEU A 58 17.55 2.32 9.82
N LYS A 59 18.67 1.68 9.43
CA LYS A 59 18.70 0.69 8.33
C LYS A 59 17.64 -0.41 8.51
N ASP A 60 17.37 -0.81 9.75
CA ASP A 60 16.40 -1.88 10.07
C ASP A 60 14.93 -1.42 9.94
N PHE A 61 14.65 -0.12 10.15
CA PHE A 61 13.27 0.42 10.11
C PHE A 61 12.72 0.65 8.70
N GLY A 62 13.54 0.50 7.65
CA GLY A 62 13.08 0.69 6.27
C GLY A 62 11.95 -0.27 5.90
N ASN A 63 12.05 -1.53 6.32
CA ASN A 63 11.02 -2.53 6.09
C ASN A 63 9.78 -2.27 6.96
N ASP A 64 9.97 -1.90 8.22
CA ASP A 64 8.87 -1.61 9.15
C ASP A 64 8.02 -0.43 8.69
N ALA A 65 8.67 0.63 8.20
CA ALA A 65 7.97 1.79 7.64
C ALA A 65 7.12 1.40 6.41
N VAL A 66 7.58 0.45 5.59
CA VAL A 66 6.77 -0.10 4.48
C VAL A 66 5.57 -0.91 5.00
N MET A 67 5.72 -1.64 6.10
CA MET A 67 4.59 -2.34 6.73
C MET A 67 3.51 -1.37 7.21
N VAL A 68 3.89 -0.19 7.73
CA VAL A 68 2.94 0.88 8.06
C VAL A 68 2.14 1.30 6.84
N PHE A 69 2.78 1.50 5.67
CA PHE A 69 2.07 1.80 4.42
C PHE A 69 1.07 0.70 4.05
N PHE A 70 1.43 -0.57 4.22
CA PHE A 70 0.52 -1.69 3.92
C PHE A 70 -0.68 -1.74 4.86
N VAL A 71 -0.49 -1.60 6.17
CA VAL A 71 -1.60 -1.55 7.14
C VAL A 71 -2.52 -0.37 6.84
N LEU A 72 -1.95 0.82 6.63
CA LEU A 72 -2.73 2.02 6.33
C LEU A 72 -3.45 1.94 4.98
N SER A 73 -2.85 1.23 4.01
CA SER A 73 -3.46 0.95 2.73
C SER A 73 -4.70 0.08 2.91
N GLY A 74 -4.57 -1.08 3.57
CA GLY A 74 -5.69 -1.98 3.83
C GLY A 74 -6.84 -1.31 4.59
N PHE A 75 -6.51 -0.52 5.61
CA PHE A 75 -7.50 0.25 6.38
C PHE A 75 -8.29 1.22 5.50
N VAL A 76 -7.59 2.06 4.72
CA VAL A 76 -8.25 3.05 3.86
C VAL A 76 -9.07 2.39 2.77
N ILE A 77 -8.57 1.29 2.18
CA ILE A 77 -9.27 0.53 1.15
C ILE A 77 -10.59 -0.02 1.68
N ALA A 78 -10.56 -0.69 2.83
CA ALA A 78 -11.76 -1.21 3.45
C ALA A 78 -12.78 -0.10 3.73
N TYR A 79 -12.32 1.04 4.24
CA TYR A 79 -13.17 2.22 4.45
C TYR A 79 -13.77 2.77 3.15
N VAL A 80 -12.96 3.03 2.11
CA VAL A 80 -13.47 3.66 0.88
C VAL A 80 -14.38 2.72 0.11
N SER A 81 -14.11 1.41 0.10
CA SER A 81 -14.98 0.42 -0.54
C SER A 81 -16.32 0.29 0.19
N ASP A 82 -16.32 0.38 1.51
CA ASP A 82 -17.55 0.32 2.30
C ASP A 82 -18.38 1.60 2.17
N GLN A 83 -17.75 2.78 2.08
CA GLN A 83 -18.44 4.06 2.19
C GLN A 83 -18.64 4.82 0.88
N LYS A 84 -17.66 4.77 -0.04
CA LYS A 84 -17.61 5.65 -1.22
C LYS A 84 -17.70 4.89 -2.54
N GLU A 85 -16.89 3.85 -2.71
CA GLU A 85 -16.66 3.17 -3.98
C GLU A 85 -17.60 1.96 -4.11
N LYS A 86 -18.87 2.22 -4.46
CA LYS A 86 -19.92 1.17 -4.52
C LYS A 86 -19.85 0.29 -5.77
N THR A 87 -19.16 0.74 -6.82
CA THR A 87 -18.99 -0.02 -8.07
C THR A 87 -17.54 -0.44 -8.27
N LEU A 88 -17.34 -1.54 -8.99
CA LEU A 88 -16.02 -2.05 -9.35
C LEU A 88 -15.23 -1.03 -10.20
N LYS A 89 -15.93 -0.27 -11.04
CA LYS A 89 -15.34 0.77 -11.89
C LYS A 89 -14.77 1.90 -11.04
N ASP A 90 -15.56 2.43 -10.09
CA ASP A 90 -15.13 3.52 -9.23
C ASP A 90 -13.93 3.12 -8.37
N TYR A 91 -13.96 1.87 -7.88
CA TYR A 91 -12.84 1.28 -7.16
C TYR A 91 -11.56 1.30 -7.99
N PHE A 92 -11.55 0.67 -9.17
CA PHE A 92 -10.34 0.58 -9.99
C PHE A 92 -9.83 1.94 -10.47
N VAL A 93 -10.71 2.86 -10.86
CA VAL A 93 -10.30 4.23 -11.26
C VAL A 93 -9.55 4.91 -10.12
N SER A 94 -10.11 4.85 -8.91
CA SER A 94 -9.49 5.43 -7.71
C SER A 94 -8.16 4.75 -7.34
N ARG A 95 -8.09 3.41 -7.43
CA ARG A 95 -6.86 2.65 -7.15
C ARG A 95 -5.76 2.93 -8.16
N PHE A 96 -6.10 2.96 -9.46
CA PHE A 96 -5.14 3.27 -10.52
C PHE A 96 -4.66 4.71 -10.44
N ALA A 97 -5.54 5.68 -10.18
CA ALA A 97 -5.12 7.06 -9.98
C ALA A 97 -4.12 7.16 -8.82
N ARG A 98 -4.39 6.50 -7.69
CA ARG A 98 -3.47 6.45 -6.55
C ARG A 98 -2.12 5.83 -6.92
N LEU A 99 -2.10 4.65 -7.54
CA LEU A 99 -0.84 3.97 -7.88
C LEU A 99 -0.04 4.73 -8.93
N TYR A 100 -0.67 5.13 -10.04
CA TYR A 100 0.03 5.78 -11.16
C TYR A 100 0.47 7.22 -10.87
N SER A 101 -0.24 7.94 -9.99
CA SER A 101 0.21 9.28 -9.54
C SER A 101 1.56 9.26 -8.83
N VAL A 102 1.95 8.12 -8.24
CA VAL A 102 3.26 7.93 -7.62
C VAL A 102 4.20 7.17 -8.56
N ALA A 103 3.73 6.10 -9.20
CA ALA A 103 4.57 5.22 -10.02
C ALA A 103 5.17 5.93 -11.23
N ILE A 104 4.38 6.71 -11.99
CA ILE A 104 4.86 7.35 -13.21
C ILE A 104 5.93 8.41 -12.90
N PRO A 105 5.71 9.39 -11.98
CA PRO A 105 6.76 10.34 -11.63
C PRO A 105 8.02 9.65 -11.07
N ALA A 106 7.85 8.62 -10.23
CA ALA A 106 8.99 7.89 -9.67
C ALA A 106 9.83 7.19 -10.75
N LEU A 107 9.21 6.53 -11.72
CA LEU A 107 9.92 5.87 -12.82
C LEU A 107 10.61 6.86 -13.75
N ILE A 108 9.95 7.97 -14.11
CA ILE A 108 10.55 9.03 -14.93
C ILE A 108 11.77 9.61 -14.20
N LEU A 109 11.61 9.97 -12.92
CA LEU A 109 12.69 10.53 -12.13
C LEU A 109 13.85 9.54 -11.97
N THR A 110 13.56 8.24 -11.78
CA THR A 110 14.58 7.19 -11.73
C THR A 110 15.41 7.17 -13.00
N VAL A 111 14.78 7.13 -14.17
CA VAL A 111 15.48 7.09 -15.46
C VAL A 111 16.33 8.36 -15.66
N VAL A 112 15.77 9.53 -15.37
CA VAL A 112 16.47 10.81 -15.53
C VAL A 112 17.67 10.91 -14.60
N LEU A 113 17.50 10.60 -13.32
CA LEU A 113 18.57 10.69 -12.32
C LEU A 113 19.65 9.64 -12.55
N ASP A 114 19.29 8.40 -12.92
CA ASP A 114 20.28 7.37 -13.24
C ASP A 114 21.10 7.75 -14.46
N HIS A 115 20.47 8.34 -15.49
CA HIS A 115 21.16 8.80 -16.68
C HIS A 115 22.11 9.99 -16.43
N ILE A 116 21.73 10.89 -15.52
CA ILE A 116 22.61 11.98 -15.07
C ILE A 116 23.75 11.41 -14.21
N GLY A 117 23.44 10.53 -13.26
CA GLY A 117 24.40 9.94 -12.33
C GLY A 117 25.49 9.14 -13.03
N LEU A 118 25.12 8.29 -14.00
CA LEU A 118 26.07 7.52 -14.84
C LEU A 118 27.09 8.40 -15.58
N ARG A 119 26.72 9.66 -15.90
CA ARG A 119 27.61 10.62 -16.57
C ARG A 119 28.52 11.36 -15.60
N LEU A 120 28.11 11.49 -14.35
CA LEU A 120 28.87 12.18 -13.31
C LEU A 120 29.88 11.24 -12.67
N ASP A 121 29.47 10.01 -12.37
CA ASP A 121 30.30 9.01 -11.71
C ASP A 121 29.85 7.61 -12.13
N PHE A 122 30.57 7.03 -13.09
CA PHE A 122 30.28 5.70 -13.60
C PHE A 122 30.59 4.61 -12.57
N ASP A 123 31.69 4.76 -11.83
CA ASP A 123 32.18 3.77 -10.87
C ASP A 123 31.18 3.57 -9.73
N MET A 124 30.46 4.63 -9.36
CA MET A 124 29.35 4.53 -8.41
C MET A 124 28.31 3.50 -8.87
N TYR A 125 27.99 3.46 -10.17
CA TYR A 125 26.96 2.59 -10.76
C TYR A 125 27.45 1.17 -11.09
N ASP A 126 28.74 0.87 -10.91
CA ASP A 126 29.34 -0.46 -11.13
C ASP A 126 29.05 -1.44 -9.97
N GLY A 127 27.86 -1.35 -9.38
CA GLY A 127 27.41 -2.19 -8.27
C GLY A 127 26.10 -2.90 -8.58
N GLY A 128 25.87 -4.06 -7.95
CA GLY A 128 24.66 -4.88 -8.17
C GLY A 128 23.33 -4.21 -7.77
N TRP A 129 23.38 -3.00 -7.21
CA TRP A 129 22.22 -2.19 -6.86
C TRP A 129 21.59 -1.48 -8.06
N PHE A 130 22.37 -1.20 -9.11
CA PHE A 130 21.92 -0.68 -10.39
C PHE A 130 21.80 -1.84 -11.39
N GLN A 131 20.69 -1.90 -12.13
CA GLN A 131 20.44 -3.00 -13.05
C GLN A 131 19.87 -2.49 -14.37
N ASN A 132 20.62 -2.71 -15.47
CA ASN A 132 20.28 -2.21 -16.80
C ASN A 132 20.32 -3.28 -17.90
N ASP A 133 20.28 -4.56 -17.53
CA ASP A 133 20.39 -5.70 -18.45
C ASP A 133 19.22 -5.83 -19.44
N ARG A 134 18.06 -5.20 -19.19
CA ARG A 134 16.89 -5.12 -20.10
C ARG A 134 15.99 -3.90 -19.78
N PRO A 135 16.36 -2.67 -20.17
CA PRO A 135 15.68 -1.45 -19.72
C PRO A 135 14.19 -1.41 -20.08
N ALA A 136 13.83 -1.81 -21.30
CA ALA A 136 12.44 -1.78 -21.76
C ALA A 136 11.55 -2.75 -20.96
N TRP A 137 12.04 -3.97 -20.69
CA TRP A 137 11.33 -4.95 -19.86
C TRP A 137 11.22 -4.50 -18.41
N ARG A 138 12.29 -3.90 -17.84
CA ARG A 138 12.27 -3.35 -16.48
C ARG A 138 11.20 -2.27 -16.36
N LEU A 139 11.14 -1.33 -17.29
CA LEU A 139 10.09 -0.32 -17.30
C LEU A 139 8.69 -0.94 -17.48
N ALA A 140 8.50 -1.79 -18.49
CA ALA A 140 7.20 -2.39 -18.76
C ALA A 140 6.68 -3.21 -17.57
N SER A 141 7.52 -4.06 -16.97
CA SER A 141 7.13 -4.88 -15.82
C SER A 141 6.77 -4.06 -14.59
N ASN A 142 7.43 -2.92 -14.35
CA ASN A 142 7.13 -2.03 -13.23
C ASN A 142 5.88 -1.17 -13.49
N VAL A 143 5.65 -0.71 -14.72
CA VAL A 143 4.42 0.01 -15.11
C VAL A 143 3.18 -0.89 -15.03
N LEU A 144 3.35 -2.18 -15.34
CA LEU A 144 2.30 -3.19 -15.28
C LEU A 144 2.19 -3.89 -13.92
N PHE A 145 3.04 -3.53 -12.94
CA PHE A 145 3.07 -4.14 -11.61
C PHE A 145 3.25 -5.68 -11.61
N VAL A 146 3.95 -6.21 -12.61
CA VAL A 146 4.32 -7.64 -12.75
C VAL A 146 5.78 -7.91 -12.39
N ASN A 147 6.47 -6.92 -11.82
CA ASN A 147 7.88 -6.95 -11.48
C ASN A 147 8.25 -7.94 -10.36
N GLU A 148 7.29 -8.34 -9.53
CA GLU A 148 7.50 -9.14 -8.31
C GLU A 148 6.75 -10.49 -8.31
N LEU A 149 6.28 -10.95 -9.48
CA LEU A 149 5.57 -12.22 -9.56
C LEU A 149 6.49 -13.40 -9.19
N TRP A 150 5.95 -14.33 -8.39
CA TRP A 150 6.68 -15.49 -7.90
C TRP A 150 7.98 -15.09 -7.18
N PHE A 151 9.09 -15.73 -7.51
CA PHE A 151 10.40 -15.43 -6.93
C PHE A 151 11.18 -14.41 -7.75
N ARG A 152 10.59 -13.84 -8.80
CA ARG A 152 11.23 -12.82 -9.63
C ARG A 152 11.20 -11.48 -8.89
N SER A 153 12.26 -10.69 -9.06
CA SER A 153 12.30 -9.29 -8.65
C SER A 153 12.95 -8.49 -9.77
N VAL A 154 12.14 -7.69 -10.47
CA VAL A 154 12.58 -6.86 -11.58
C VAL A 154 12.61 -5.41 -11.11
N ARG A 155 13.73 -5.01 -10.52
CA ARG A 155 13.94 -3.64 -10.08
C ARG A 155 13.97 -2.66 -11.26
N PRO A 156 13.30 -1.50 -11.19
CA PRO A 156 13.51 -0.43 -12.17
C PRO A 156 14.84 0.27 -11.87
N PHE A 157 15.90 -0.15 -12.56
CA PHE A 157 17.25 0.44 -12.47
C PHE A 157 17.77 0.53 -11.03
N SER A 158 18.11 1.72 -10.54
CA SER A 158 18.58 1.94 -9.15
C SER A 158 17.46 1.92 -8.10
N ASN A 159 16.18 2.01 -8.51
CA ASN A 159 15.04 2.22 -7.63
C ASN A 159 14.56 0.91 -6.98
N GLY A 160 15.30 0.49 -5.97
CA GLY A 160 14.98 -0.67 -5.13
C GLY A 160 13.59 -0.63 -4.49
N PRO A 161 13.16 0.46 -3.84
CA PRO A 161 11.90 0.52 -3.08
C PRO A 161 10.60 0.30 -3.88
N PHE A 162 10.67 0.35 -5.21
CA PHE A 162 9.48 0.25 -6.08
C PHE A 162 8.71 -1.07 -5.92
N TRP A 163 9.36 -2.15 -5.46
CA TRP A 163 8.73 -3.46 -5.28
C TRP A 163 7.40 -3.39 -4.49
N SER A 164 7.31 -2.50 -3.51
CA SER A 164 6.15 -2.36 -2.63
C SER A 164 4.86 -1.94 -3.37
N LEU A 165 4.97 -1.17 -4.46
CA LEU A 165 3.82 -0.78 -5.29
C LEU A 165 3.25 -1.97 -6.06
N GLY A 166 4.12 -2.88 -6.53
CA GLY A 166 3.69 -4.12 -7.19
C GLY A 166 2.84 -4.98 -6.26
N TYR A 167 3.24 -5.08 -4.99
CA TYR A 167 2.50 -5.82 -3.97
C TYR A 167 1.13 -5.17 -3.72
N GLU A 168 1.12 -3.85 -3.52
CA GLU A 168 -0.10 -3.10 -3.26
C GLU A 168 -1.12 -3.23 -4.42
N PHE A 169 -0.66 -3.19 -5.67
CA PHE A 169 -1.52 -3.45 -6.83
C PHE A 169 -2.24 -4.80 -6.75
N TRP A 170 -1.51 -5.88 -6.48
CA TRP A 170 -2.11 -7.23 -6.41
C TRP A 170 -3.03 -7.41 -5.21
N TYR A 171 -2.74 -6.75 -4.08
CA TYR A 171 -3.67 -6.71 -2.95
C TYR A 171 -5.01 -6.08 -3.34
N TYR A 172 -4.98 -4.99 -4.12
CA TYR A 172 -6.19 -4.34 -4.60
C TYR A 172 -6.98 -5.23 -5.56
N VAL A 173 -6.30 -5.93 -6.47
CA VAL A 173 -6.96 -6.86 -7.41
C VAL A 173 -7.64 -8.01 -6.66
N ILE A 174 -6.94 -8.63 -5.69
CA ILE A 174 -7.52 -9.71 -4.88
C ILE A 174 -8.70 -9.20 -4.06
N PHE A 175 -8.56 -8.04 -3.42
CA PHE A 175 -9.64 -7.43 -2.65
C PHE A 175 -10.86 -7.11 -3.52
N ALA A 176 -10.64 -6.56 -4.73
CA ALA A 176 -11.71 -6.25 -5.66
C ALA A 176 -12.53 -7.50 -6.02
N VAL A 177 -11.85 -8.61 -6.35
CA VAL A 177 -12.51 -9.88 -6.65
C VAL A 177 -13.24 -10.42 -5.43
N ALA A 178 -12.63 -10.38 -4.25
CA ALA A 178 -13.23 -10.90 -3.02
C ALA A 178 -14.50 -10.13 -2.59
N CYS A 179 -14.51 -8.81 -2.75
CA CYS A 179 -15.55 -7.92 -2.22
C CYS A 179 -16.64 -7.55 -3.23
N TYR A 180 -16.30 -7.36 -4.51
CA TYR A 180 -17.26 -6.87 -5.51
C TYR A 180 -17.91 -7.98 -6.34
N LEU A 181 -17.26 -9.15 -6.44
CA LEU A 181 -17.86 -10.30 -7.13
C LEU A 181 -18.84 -11.02 -6.19
N LYS A 182 -20.10 -11.12 -6.62
CA LYS A 182 -21.20 -11.72 -5.82
C LYS A 182 -21.39 -13.22 -6.04
N THR A 183 -20.67 -13.81 -6.99
CA THR A 183 -20.79 -15.22 -7.36
C THR A 183 -19.77 -16.08 -6.61
N PRO A 184 -20.04 -17.39 -6.39
CA PRO A 184 -19.07 -18.30 -5.77
C PRO A 184 -17.79 -18.46 -6.61
N LEU A 185 -17.82 -18.09 -7.89
CA LEU A 185 -16.64 -18.01 -8.76
C LEU A 185 -15.52 -17.16 -8.16
N LYS A 186 -15.84 -16.21 -7.27
CA LYS A 186 -14.84 -15.39 -6.58
C LYS A 186 -13.81 -16.21 -5.82
N TYR A 187 -14.18 -17.34 -5.21
CA TYR A 187 -13.23 -18.17 -4.45
C TYR A 187 -12.21 -18.82 -5.39
N LEU A 188 -12.68 -19.31 -6.54
CA LEU A 188 -11.80 -19.86 -7.58
C LEU A 188 -10.89 -18.78 -8.16
N LEU A 189 -11.42 -17.59 -8.44
CA LEU A 189 -10.62 -16.49 -9.00
C LEU A 189 -9.60 -15.95 -8.00
N VAL A 190 -9.96 -15.81 -6.71
CA VAL A 190 -9.01 -15.44 -5.66
C VAL A 190 -7.91 -16.50 -5.55
N LEU A 191 -8.25 -17.78 -5.55
CA LEU A 191 -7.26 -18.86 -5.54
C LEU A 191 -6.35 -18.79 -6.77
N ALA A 192 -6.92 -18.63 -7.97
CA ALA A 192 -6.16 -18.50 -9.21
C ALA A 192 -5.21 -17.29 -9.19
N LEU A 193 -5.66 -16.15 -8.66
CA LEU A 193 -4.84 -14.95 -8.46
C LEU A 193 -3.70 -15.22 -7.47
N CYS A 194 -3.98 -15.85 -6.32
CA CYS A 194 -2.95 -16.21 -5.35
C CYS A 194 -1.86 -17.10 -5.97
N VAL A 195 -2.26 -18.09 -6.78
CA VAL A 195 -1.32 -18.95 -7.51
C VAL A 195 -0.53 -18.15 -8.56
N LEU A 196 -1.19 -17.25 -9.29
CA LEU A 196 -0.56 -16.42 -10.32
C LEU A 196 0.53 -15.51 -9.73
N ILE A 197 0.25 -14.84 -8.61
CA ILE A 197 1.17 -13.86 -8.01
C ILE A 197 2.31 -14.52 -7.22
N GLY A 198 2.08 -15.74 -6.74
CA GLY A 198 3.07 -16.53 -6.02
C GLY A 198 3.30 -16.10 -4.57
N PRO A 199 4.13 -16.87 -3.83
CA PRO A 199 4.24 -16.78 -2.37
C PRO A 199 4.86 -15.48 -1.88
N LYS A 200 5.71 -14.85 -2.69
CA LYS A 200 6.50 -13.67 -2.31
C LYS A 200 5.64 -12.45 -2.02
N ILE A 201 4.57 -12.25 -2.79
CA ILE A 201 3.58 -11.18 -2.53
C ILE A 201 2.65 -11.61 -1.38
N LEU A 202 2.23 -12.89 -1.37
CA LEU A 202 1.29 -13.41 -0.37
C LEU A 202 1.81 -13.34 1.06
N ILE A 203 3.13 -13.46 1.29
CA ILE A 203 3.69 -13.45 2.65
C ILE A 203 3.43 -12.14 3.40
N LEU A 204 3.29 -11.02 2.69
CA LEU A 204 3.01 -9.70 3.27
C LEU A 204 1.52 -9.32 3.19
N MET A 205 0.70 -10.13 2.51
CA MET A 205 -0.75 -9.92 2.44
C MET A 205 -1.42 -9.92 3.83
N PRO A 206 -1.04 -10.78 4.80
CA PRO A 206 -1.59 -10.71 6.15
C PRO A 206 -1.42 -9.34 6.80
N VAL A 207 -0.27 -8.67 6.63
CA VAL A 207 -0.01 -7.33 7.16
C VAL A 207 -0.98 -6.31 6.57
N TRP A 208 -1.21 -6.38 5.27
CA TRP A 208 -2.19 -5.52 4.61
C TRP A 208 -3.63 -5.83 5.08
N LEU A 209 -3.98 -7.11 5.24
CA LEU A 209 -5.28 -7.54 5.76
C LEU A 209 -5.50 -7.14 7.24
N LEU A 210 -4.45 -6.97 8.05
CA LEU A 210 -4.60 -6.41 9.40
C LEU A 210 -5.22 -5.01 9.35
N GLY A 211 -4.84 -4.19 8.36
CA GLY A 211 -5.48 -2.89 8.15
C GLY A 211 -6.97 -2.99 7.86
N VAL A 212 -7.34 -3.93 6.98
CA VAL A 212 -8.74 -4.25 6.66
C VAL A 212 -9.49 -4.71 7.90
N LEU A 213 -8.89 -5.61 8.69
CA LEU A 213 -9.44 -6.14 9.93
C LEU A 213 -9.68 -5.03 10.96
N VAL A 214 -8.70 -4.15 11.18
CA VAL A 214 -8.80 -3.00 12.10
C VAL A 214 -10.00 -2.12 11.73
N TYR A 215 -10.20 -1.84 10.44
CA TYR A 215 -11.36 -1.09 9.98
C TYR A 215 -12.68 -1.75 10.40
N TYR A 216 -12.84 -3.05 10.12
CA TYR A 216 -14.06 -3.78 10.49
C TYR A 216 -14.25 -3.90 12.00
N ILE A 217 -13.18 -4.06 12.77
CA ILE A 217 -13.24 -4.06 14.25
C ILE A 217 -13.78 -2.71 14.74
N ILE A 218 -13.23 -1.59 14.28
CA ILE A 218 -13.64 -0.25 14.70
C ILE A 218 -15.07 0.07 14.23
N LYS A 219 -15.47 -0.44 13.06
CA LYS A 219 -16.85 -0.29 12.56
C LYS A 219 -17.87 -1.03 13.42
N HIS A 220 -17.55 -2.25 13.85
CA HIS A 220 -18.48 -3.12 14.59
C HIS A 220 -18.44 -2.92 16.10
N ARG A 221 -17.28 -2.58 16.66
CA ARG A 221 -17.13 -2.22 18.07
C ARG A 221 -16.99 -0.71 18.10
N GLN A 222 -17.94 -0.01 18.71
CA GLN A 222 -17.68 1.34 19.20
C GLN A 222 -16.55 1.23 20.23
N VAL A 223 -15.30 1.24 19.76
CA VAL A 223 -14.13 1.15 20.64
C VAL A 223 -14.17 2.43 21.45
N SER A 224 -14.52 2.28 22.71
CA SER A 224 -14.55 3.37 23.67
C SER A 224 -13.16 4.02 23.73
N GLU A 225 -13.12 5.35 23.85
CA GLU A 225 -11.86 6.11 23.86
C GLU A 225 -10.84 5.52 24.84
N TRP A 226 -11.30 5.03 26.00
CA TRP A 226 -10.48 4.38 27.02
C TRP A 226 -9.77 3.11 26.55
N ALA A 227 -10.40 2.31 25.68
CA ALA A 227 -9.78 1.10 25.12
C ALA A 227 -8.76 1.44 24.04
N GLY A 228 -8.91 2.60 23.37
CA GLY A 228 -7.90 3.17 22.49
C GLY A 228 -6.63 3.59 23.25
N TRP A 229 -6.80 4.23 24.42
CA TRP A 229 -5.67 4.64 25.27
C TRP A 229 -4.91 3.47 25.91
N LEU A 230 -5.54 2.33 26.17
CA LEU A 230 -4.87 1.16 26.76
C LEU A 230 -4.03 0.34 25.77
N MET A 231 -4.17 0.59 24.46
CA MET A 231 -3.42 -0.09 23.40
C MET A 231 -2.21 0.71 22.88
N PHE A 232 -1.95 1.88 23.46
CA PHE A 232 -0.77 2.72 23.23
C PHE A 232 0.00 2.92 24.54
#